data_AF-A0A436RSC8-F1
#
_entry.id   AF-A0A436RSC8-F1
#
_cell.length_a   1.000
_cell.length_b   1.000
_cell.length_c   1.000
_cell.angle_alpha   90.00
_cell.angle_beta   90.00
_cell.angle_gamma   90.00
#
_symmetry.space_group_name_H-M   'P 1'
#
loop_
_entity.id
_entity.type
_entity.pdbx_description
1 polymer ?
#
loop_
_entity_poly.entity_id
_entity_poly.type
_entity_poly.pdbx_seq_one_letter_code
_entity_poly.pdbx_strand_id
1 'polypeptide(L)'
;MEHAPPAAPAVRETLERLLASETFGRSERARRLLRYLVEREQAGEADRLKGVSIAMDVFGKDGDFDASTDAVVRVQAGRLRELLDQYFANEGIAEPVRIAIPRGGYIPSYELNAIRLPGDARSATGNIARQPQASAEA
;
A
#
# COMPACT_ATOMS: atom_id res chain seq x y z
N MET A 1 3.08 0.84 -18.60
CA MET A 1 3.58 0.63 -17.23
C MET A 1 2.53 -0.21 -16.52
N GLU A 2 2.61 -1.53 -16.71
CA GLU A 2 1.71 -2.49 -16.06
C GLU A 2 2.30 -2.77 -14.67
N HIS A 3 1.86 -2.01 -13.67
CA HIS A 3 2.14 -2.36 -12.28
C HIS A 3 1.30 -3.59 -11.95
N ALA A 4 1.86 -4.78 -12.21
CA ALA A 4 1.31 -6.01 -11.65
C ALA A 4 1.21 -5.81 -10.14
N PRO A 5 0.03 -6.04 -9.53
CA PRO A 5 -0.09 -5.93 -8.08
C PRO A 5 0.99 -6.84 -7.46
N PRO A 6 1.75 -6.34 -6.45
CA PRO A 6 2.72 -7.17 -5.77
C PRO A 6 2.04 -8.47 -5.35
N ALA A 7 2.74 -9.60 -5.51
CA ALA A 7 2.15 -10.92 -5.31
C ALA A 7 1.32 -10.94 -4.01
N ALA A 8 0.03 -11.28 -4.15
CA ALA A 8 -0.94 -11.36 -3.05
C ALA A 8 -0.41 -11.86 -1.69
N PRO A 9 0.48 -12.88 -1.62
CA PRO A 9 1.11 -13.29 -0.36
C PRO A 9 1.95 -12.19 0.32
N ALA A 10 2.78 -11.44 -0.41
CA ALA A 10 3.67 -10.43 0.17
C ALA A 10 2.87 -9.27 0.80
N VAL A 11 1.79 -8.83 0.13
CA VAL A 11 0.87 -7.81 0.68
C VAL A 11 0.23 -8.29 1.97
N ARG A 12 -0.18 -9.57 2.02
CA ARG A 12 -0.80 -10.16 3.22
C ARG A 12 0.20 -10.28 4.37
N GLU A 13 1.43 -10.70 4.11
CA GLU A 13 2.47 -10.76 5.14
C GLU A 13 2.80 -9.39 5.72
N THR A 14 2.98 -8.37 4.87
CA THR A 14 3.20 -6.99 5.34
C THR A 14 1.98 -6.49 6.13
N LEU A 15 0.76 -6.77 5.68
CA LEU A 15 -0.45 -6.45 6.42
C LEU A 15 -0.44 -7.10 7.81
N GLU A 16 -0.13 -8.38 7.93
CA GLU A 16 -0.10 -9.07 9.23
C GLU A 16 0.95 -8.49 10.18
N ARG A 17 2.15 -8.16 9.68
CA ARG A 17 3.20 -7.47 10.45
C ARG A 17 2.74 -6.10 10.94
N LEU A 18 2.15 -5.33 10.03
CA LEU A 18 1.67 -3.99 10.32
C LEU A 18 0.49 -4.03 11.32
N LEU A 19 -0.41 -5.00 11.20
CA LEU A 19 -1.45 -5.26 12.19
C LEU A 19 -0.85 -5.71 13.53
N ALA A 20 0.22 -6.49 13.56
CA ALA A 20 0.88 -6.94 14.79
C ALA A 20 1.73 -5.86 15.48
N SER A 21 2.06 -4.76 14.78
CA SER A 21 2.85 -3.65 15.32
C SER A 21 2.21 -2.98 16.55
N GLU A 22 3.04 -2.37 17.40
CA GLU A 22 2.55 -1.57 18.53
C GLU A 22 1.82 -0.31 18.07
N THR A 23 2.25 0.24 16.93
CA THR A 23 1.66 1.42 16.29
C THR A 23 0.18 1.18 16.00
N PHE A 24 -0.17 0.05 15.37
CA PHE A 24 -1.55 -0.35 15.13
C PHE A 24 -2.21 -1.05 16.34
N GLY A 25 -1.40 -1.57 17.26
CA GLY A 25 -1.78 -2.11 18.58
C GLY A 25 -2.73 -1.23 19.37
N ARG A 26 -2.57 0.08 19.25
CA ARG A 26 -3.37 1.06 20.00
C ARG A 26 -4.72 1.36 19.37
N SER A 27 -5.06 0.80 18.19
CA SER A 27 -6.30 1.13 17.49
C SER A 27 -6.87 -0.05 16.69
N GLU A 28 -7.68 -0.86 17.37
CA GLU A 28 -8.47 -1.94 16.79
C GLU A 28 -9.33 -1.51 15.59
N ARG A 29 -9.88 -0.29 15.61
CA ARG A 29 -10.66 0.24 14.50
C ARG A 29 -9.82 0.48 13.24
N ALA A 30 -8.61 1.02 13.40
CA ALA A 30 -7.70 1.25 12.27
C ALA A 30 -7.21 -0.08 11.68
N ARG A 31 -6.94 -1.08 12.55
CA ARG A 31 -6.62 -2.45 12.15
C ARG A 31 -7.72 -3.08 11.28
N ARG A 32 -8.98 -3.03 11.75
CA ARG A 32 -10.13 -3.55 11.00
C ARG A 32 -10.32 -2.83 9.68
N LEU A 33 -10.20 -1.51 9.67
CA LEU A 33 -10.31 -0.70 8.46
C LEU A 33 -9.24 -1.13 7.44
N LEU A 34 -7.97 -1.17 7.82
CA LEU A 34 -6.89 -1.53 6.92
C LEU A 34 -7.06 -2.95 6.34
N ARG A 35 -7.38 -3.93 7.21
CA ARG A 35 -7.64 -5.31 6.79
C ARG A 35 -8.76 -5.37 5.75
N TYR A 36 -9.88 -4.72 6.03
CA TYR A 36 -11.01 -4.67 5.11
C TYR A 36 -10.65 -4.05 3.75
N LEU A 37 -9.90 -2.94 3.74
CA LEU A 37 -9.46 -2.30 2.50
C LEU A 37 -8.59 -3.22 1.65
N VAL A 38 -7.60 -3.88 2.27
CA VAL A 38 -6.69 -4.80 1.58
C VAL A 38 -7.42 -6.06 1.10
N GLU A 39 -8.31 -6.65 1.91
CA GLU A 39 -9.06 -7.84 1.51
C GLU A 39 -9.98 -7.58 0.32
N ARG A 40 -10.68 -6.42 0.29
CA ARG A 40 -11.57 -6.07 -0.81
C ARG A 40 -10.81 -5.69 -2.08
N GLU A 41 -9.67 -5.00 -1.95
CA GLU A 41 -8.80 -4.71 -3.09
C GLU A 41 -8.26 -6.01 -3.71
N GLN A 42 -7.77 -6.93 -2.88
CA GLN A 42 -7.27 -8.25 -3.31
C GLN A 42 -8.36 -9.16 -3.91
N ALA A 43 -9.61 -8.94 -3.54
CA ALA A 43 -10.77 -9.59 -4.15
C ALA A 43 -11.16 -8.97 -5.52
N GLY A 44 -10.47 -7.92 -5.96
CA GLY A 44 -10.83 -7.15 -7.15
C GLY A 44 -12.05 -6.24 -6.96
N GLU A 45 -12.50 -6.05 -5.72
CA GLU A 45 -13.65 -5.22 -5.37
C GLU A 45 -13.25 -3.79 -4.95
N ALA A 46 -12.13 -3.27 -5.47
CA ALA A 46 -11.67 -1.91 -5.16
C ALA A 46 -12.72 -0.83 -5.47
N ASP A 47 -13.56 -1.03 -6.50
CA ASP A 47 -14.69 -0.16 -6.85
C ASP A 47 -15.75 -0.05 -5.73
N ARG A 48 -15.82 -1.04 -4.84
CA ARG A 48 -16.73 -1.04 -3.68
C ARG A 48 -16.11 -0.39 -2.45
N LEU A 49 -14.85 0.04 -2.49
CA LEU A 49 -14.21 0.79 -1.41
C LEU A 49 -14.67 2.24 -1.39
N LYS A 50 -15.97 2.44 -1.21
CA LYS A 50 -16.62 3.74 -1.02
C LYS A 50 -16.82 4.00 0.47
N GLY A 51 -16.84 5.27 0.85
CA GLY A 51 -17.02 5.67 2.25
C GLY A 51 -18.24 5.04 2.91
N VAL A 52 -19.32 4.85 2.15
CA VAL A 52 -20.57 4.21 2.60
C VAL A 52 -20.37 2.72 2.92
N SER A 53 -19.77 1.95 2.01
CA SER A 53 -19.50 0.52 2.24
C SER A 53 -18.56 0.31 3.42
N ILE A 54 -17.56 1.18 3.57
CA ILE A 54 -16.64 1.15 4.70
C ILE A 54 -17.38 1.47 6.01
N ALA A 55 -18.27 2.46 6.02
CA ALA A 55 -19.09 2.78 7.19
C ALA A 55 -19.95 1.59 7.63
N MET A 56 -20.55 0.89 6.67
CA MET A 56 -21.41 -0.26 6.94
C MET A 56 -20.59 -1.47 7.41
N ASP A 57 -19.62 -1.90 6.62
CA ASP A 57 -18.87 -3.13 6.87
C ASP A 57 -17.88 -3.00 8.05
N VAL A 58 -17.26 -1.83 8.26
CA VAL A 58 -16.23 -1.63 9.30
C VAL A 58 -16.81 -1.00 10.57
N PHE A 59 -17.71 -0.02 10.42
CA PHE A 59 -18.28 0.72 11.55
C PHE A 59 -19.67 0.24 11.95
N GLY A 60 -20.26 -0.71 11.21
CA GLY A 60 -21.60 -1.24 11.50
C GLY A 60 -22.69 -0.18 11.37
N LYS A 61 -22.48 0.86 10.56
CA LYS A 61 -23.50 1.88 10.31
C LYS A 61 -24.58 1.30 9.40
N ASP A 62 -25.84 1.58 9.69
CA ASP A 62 -26.96 1.19 8.83
C ASP A 62 -27.02 2.06 7.54
N GLY A 63 -28.00 1.75 6.68
CA GLY A 63 -28.30 2.43 5.40
C GLY A 63 -28.34 3.96 5.44
N ASP A 64 -28.42 4.55 6.62
CA ASP A 64 -28.53 5.99 6.88
C ASP A 64 -27.17 6.72 6.91
N PHE A 65 -26.05 6.03 6.71
CA PHE A 65 -24.73 6.67 6.70
C PHE A 65 -24.59 7.68 5.55
N ASP A 66 -24.34 8.94 5.91
CA ASP A 66 -24.04 10.01 4.96
C ASP A 66 -22.58 10.47 5.05
N ALA A 67 -21.83 10.33 3.96
CA ALA A 67 -20.40 10.67 3.92
C ALA A 67 -20.09 12.19 3.97
N SER A 68 -21.11 13.05 3.85
CA SER A 68 -21.00 14.50 4.02
C SER A 68 -21.19 14.90 5.48
N THR A 69 -22.07 14.22 6.19
CA THR A 69 -22.48 14.55 7.57
C THR A 69 -21.68 13.76 8.60
N ASP A 70 -21.27 12.54 8.26
CA ASP A 70 -20.66 11.58 9.18
C ASP A 70 -19.15 11.51 8.96
N ALA A 71 -18.43 12.31 9.74
CA ALA A 71 -16.98 12.44 9.63
C ALA A 71 -16.22 11.20 10.13
N VAL A 72 -16.88 10.18 10.68
CA VAL A 72 -16.22 9.01 11.29
C VAL A 72 -15.27 8.32 10.31
N VAL A 73 -15.70 8.10 9.06
CA VAL A 73 -14.87 7.45 8.04
C VAL A 73 -13.68 8.34 7.66
N ARG A 74 -13.90 9.66 7.53
CA ARG A 74 -12.82 10.61 7.21
C ARG A 74 -11.79 10.69 8.33
N VAL A 75 -12.24 10.76 9.59
CA VAL A 75 -11.38 10.80 10.79
C VAL A 75 -10.58 9.51 10.91
N GLN A 76 -11.22 8.36 10.73
CA GLN A 76 -10.52 7.07 10.83
C GLN A 76 -9.58 6.84 9.65
N ALA A 77 -9.93 7.29 8.46
CA ALA A 77 -9.00 7.30 7.32
C ALA A 77 -7.83 8.27 7.54
N GLY A 78 -8.05 9.41 8.21
CA GLY A 78 -6.97 10.33 8.62
C GLY A 78 -6.02 9.64 9.59
N ARG A 79 -6.56 9.07 10.66
CA ARG A 79 -5.79 8.31 11.66
C ARG A 79 -5.06 7.11 11.06
N LEU A 80 -5.69 6.39 10.12
CA LEU A 80 -5.06 5.29 9.40
C LEU A 80 -3.81 5.77 8.65
N ARG A 81 -3.90 6.91 7.96
CA ARG A 81 -2.76 7.50 7.24
C ARG A 81 -1.63 7.89 8.19
N GLU A 82 -1.93 8.50 9.33
CA GLU A 82 -0.92 8.85 10.33
C GLU A 82 -0.23 7.60 10.90
N LEU A 83 -0.99 6.54 11.19
CA LEU A 83 -0.43 5.28 11.68
C LEU A 83 0.43 4.57 10.63
N LEU A 84 0.02 4.58 9.36
CA LEU A 84 0.84 4.06 8.27
C LEU A 84 2.16 4.83 8.16
N ASP A 85 2.09 6.17 8.20
CA ASP A 85 3.29 7.02 8.12
C ASP A 85 4.24 6.75 9.28
N GLN A 86 3.73 6.67 10.52
CA GLN A 86 4.52 6.32 11.71
C GLN A 86 5.13 4.94 11.63
N TYR A 87 4.37 3.94 11.19
CA TYR A 87 4.87 2.57 11.04
C TYR A 87 6.01 2.53 10.02
N PHE A 88 5.80 3.06 8.81
CA PHE A 88 6.84 3.04 7.77
C PHE A 88 8.03 3.95 8.07
N ALA A 89 7.88 4.97 8.92
CA ALA A 89 8.98 5.81 9.39
C ALA A 89 9.84 5.16 10.48
N ASN A 90 9.31 4.18 11.23
CA ASN A 90 10.02 3.52 12.33
C ASN A 90 10.28 2.03 12.05
N GLU A 91 9.24 1.20 12.10
CA GLU A 91 9.32 -0.26 12.07
C GLU A 91 9.37 -0.80 10.63
N GLY A 92 8.64 -0.16 9.72
CA GLY A 92 8.40 -0.60 8.35
C GLY A 92 9.43 -0.14 7.31
N ILE A 93 10.55 0.47 7.72
CA ILE A 93 11.57 1.01 6.80
C ILE A 93 12.15 -0.10 5.90
N ALA A 94 12.29 -1.31 6.45
CA ALA A 94 12.84 -2.47 5.75
C ALA A 94 11.77 -3.38 5.11
N GLU A 95 10.49 -2.99 5.17
CA GLU A 95 9.42 -3.76 4.53
C GLU A 95 9.54 -3.69 3.01
N PRO A 96 9.42 -4.81 2.28
CA PRO A 96 9.56 -4.85 0.82
C PRO A 96 8.37 -4.21 0.10
N VAL A 97 7.20 -4.14 0.75
CA VAL A 97 5.98 -3.53 0.22
C VAL A 97 5.55 -2.42 1.17
N ARG A 98 5.30 -1.24 0.63
CA ARG A 98 4.74 -0.11 1.36
C ARG A 98 3.26 0.06 1.01
N ILE A 99 2.40 0.09 2.02
CA ILE A 99 0.96 0.25 1.86
C ILE A 99 0.62 1.72 2.15
N ALA A 100 0.08 2.43 1.16
CA ALA A 100 -0.33 3.83 1.27
C ALA A 100 -1.82 3.99 0.95
N ILE A 101 -2.46 5.00 1.55
CA ILE A 101 -3.88 5.32 1.30
C ILE A 101 -3.98 6.75 0.74
N PRO A 102 -4.28 6.94 -0.55
CA PRO A 102 -4.32 8.26 -1.18
C PRO A 102 -5.42 9.15 -0.57
N ARG A 103 -5.23 10.48 -0.64
CA ARG A 103 -6.25 11.44 -0.20
C ARG A 103 -7.35 11.55 -1.26
N GLY A 104 -8.61 11.43 -0.83
CA GLY A 104 -9.77 11.45 -1.73
C GLY A 104 -10.29 10.06 -2.14
N GLY A 105 -9.52 9.01 -1.85
CA GLY A 105 -9.93 7.62 -2.06
C GLY A 105 -9.71 6.76 -0.81
N TYR A 106 -10.25 5.55 -0.87
CA TYR A 106 -10.03 4.51 0.15
C TYR A 106 -9.31 3.28 -0.43
N ILE A 107 -8.97 3.31 -1.71
CA ILE A 107 -8.29 2.21 -2.38
C ILE A 107 -6.83 2.21 -1.92
N PRO A 108 -6.33 1.13 -1.30
CA PRO A 108 -4.93 1.04 -0.93
C PRO A 108 -4.05 1.01 -2.18
N SER A 109 -2.92 1.68 -2.09
CA SER A 109 -1.88 1.68 -3.11
C SER A 109 -0.64 0.99 -2.55
N TYR A 110 -0.01 0.16 -3.37
CA TYR A 110 1.15 -0.61 -2.97
C TYR A 110 2.38 -0.11 -3.72
N GLU A 111 3.38 0.35 -2.98
CA GLU A 111 4.67 0.75 -3.53
C GLU A 111 5.73 -0.29 -3.17
N LEU A 112 6.45 -0.77 -4.18
CA LEU A 112 7.60 -1.66 -3.96
C LEU A 112 8.75 -0.85 -3.37
N ASN A 113 9.14 -1.20 -2.16
CA ASN A 113 10.29 -0.58 -1.51
C ASN A 113 11.56 -1.25 -2.05
N ALA A 114 12.30 -0.54 -2.90
CA ALA A 114 13.48 -1.06 -3.60
C ALA A 114 14.63 -1.49 -2.66
N ILE A 115 14.52 -1.21 -1.35
CA ILE A 115 15.54 -1.51 -0.33
C ILE A 115 15.78 -3.03 -0.19
N ARG A 116 14.90 -3.90 -0.70
CA ARG A 116 15.16 -5.35 -0.70
C ARG A 116 14.59 -6.12 -1.90
N LEU A 117 15.07 -5.80 -3.10
CA LEU A 117 15.18 -6.82 -4.14
C LEU A 117 16.66 -7.03 -4.51
N PRO A 118 17.42 -7.87 -3.79
CA PRO A 118 18.49 -8.62 -4.43
C PRO A 118 17.81 -9.66 -5.33
N GLY A 119 17.32 -9.25 -6.49
CA GLY A 119 16.53 -10.13 -7.35
C GLY A 119 16.30 -9.64 -8.78
N ASP A 120 16.18 -8.33 -9.01
CA ASP A 120 16.03 -7.80 -10.37
C ASP A 120 17.17 -6.86 -10.74
N ALA A 121 18.40 -7.38 -10.68
CA ALA A 121 19.54 -6.84 -11.40
C ALA A 121 19.78 -7.63 -12.70
N ARG A 122 18.70 -8.01 -13.40
CA ARG A 122 18.80 -8.78 -14.66
C ARG A 122 18.16 -8.12 -15.88
N SER A 123 17.93 -6.81 -15.84
CA SER A 123 17.72 -5.99 -17.05
C SER A 123 18.70 -4.83 -17.12
N ALA A 124 19.99 -5.13 -16.98
CA ALA A 124 21.08 -4.27 -17.44
C ALA A 124 22.21 -5.13 -18.02
N THR A 125 21.85 -6.08 -18.89
CA THR A 125 22.79 -6.75 -19.79
C THR A 125 22.30 -6.54 -21.22
N GLY A 126 23.03 -5.68 -21.92
CA GLY A 126 22.77 -5.21 -23.28
C GLY A 126 23.26 -3.76 -23.31
N ASN A 127 24.54 -3.46 -23.56
CA ASN A 127 25.31 -3.93 -24.69
C ASN A 127 26.81 -3.72 -24.40
N ILE A 128 27.58 -4.79 -24.24
CA ILE A 128 29.04 -4.77 -24.31
C ILE A 128 29.49 -4.77 -25.77
N ALA A 129 29.41 -3.62 -26.44
CA ALA A 129 30.18 -3.43 -27.68
C ALA A 129 31.62 -3.02 -27.31
N ARG A 130 32.46 -4.03 -27.10
CA ARG A 130 33.92 -3.88 -26.99
C ARG A 130 34.52 -3.55 -28.38
N GLN A 131 35.13 -2.36 -28.48
CA GLN A 131 36.38 -2.00 -29.21
C GLN A 131 36.44 -2.19 -30.75
N PRO A 132 37.47 -1.67 -31.49
CA PRO A 132 38.64 -0.83 -31.14
C PRO A 132 38.73 0.49 -31.98
N GLN A 133 39.40 1.57 -31.52
CA GLN A 133 40.79 2.05 -31.79
C GLN A 133 41.14 2.39 -33.26
N ALA A 134 42.00 3.42 -33.41
CA ALA A 134 42.81 3.84 -34.57
C ALA A 134 42.21 4.99 -35.43
N SER A 135 42.75 6.21 -35.29
CA SER A 135 43.87 6.77 -36.10
C SER A 135 43.31 7.50 -37.32
N ALA A 136 43.34 8.84 -37.34
CA ALA A 136 44.44 9.67 -37.81
C ALA A 136 44.33 9.97 -39.33
N GLU A 137 44.50 11.25 -39.65
CA GLU A 137 45.08 11.78 -40.90
C GLU A 137 44.31 11.60 -42.22
N ALA A 138 43.70 12.68 -42.71
CA ALA A 138 44.26 13.55 -43.77
C ALA A 138 43.21 14.55 -44.27
#